data_AF-A0A968X0T6-F1
#
_entry.id   AF-A0A968X0T6-F1
#
_cell.length_a   1.000
_cell.length_b   1.000
_cell.length_c   1.000
_cell.angle_alpha   90.00
_cell.angle_beta   90.00
_cell.angle_gamma   90.00
#
_symmetry.space_group_name_H-M   'P 1'
#
loop_
_entity.id
_entity.type
_entity.pdbx_description
1 polymer ?
#
loop_
_entity_poly.entity_id
_entity_poly.type
_entity_poly.pdbx_seq_one_letter_code
_entity_poly.pdbx_strand_id
1 'polypeptide(L)'
;MLSRVADSLYWMSRYIERAEDITRILTVNFHALLDLPALDEARAWHPLIKITGDETLFESCFAGKGGRNKSPNAASAYNSRNITEFLLWHPANPNAVVTCITQARENARSVREQISSEMWESLNRLYFLVKDINKQAVLRGPADFLGKCAMARTPFRASPTPP
;
A
#
# COMPACT_ATOMS: atom_id res chain seq x y z
N MET A 1 -9.71 6.37 -29.48
CA MET A 1 -9.17 7.26 -28.42
C MET A 1 -9.95 7.19 -27.11
N LEU A 2 -11.30 7.21 -27.11
CA LEU A 2 -12.13 7.09 -25.89
C LEU A 2 -11.84 5.84 -25.05
N SER A 3 -11.57 4.69 -25.67
CA SER A 3 -11.23 3.45 -24.96
C SER A 3 -9.96 3.57 -24.11
N ARG A 4 -8.93 4.30 -24.56
CA ARG A 4 -7.68 4.50 -23.79
C ARG A 4 -7.89 5.42 -22.60
N VAL A 5 -8.71 6.46 -22.76
CA VAL A 5 -9.08 7.38 -21.67
C VAL A 5 -9.86 6.63 -20.59
N ALA A 6 -10.87 5.87 -21.00
CA ALA A 6 -11.67 5.07 -20.07
C ALA A 6 -10.81 4.04 -19.31
N ASP A 7 -9.90 3.34 -20.02
CA ASP A 7 -8.98 2.38 -19.41
C ASP A 7 -8.05 3.05 -18.39
N SER A 8 -7.46 4.20 -18.72
CA SER A 8 -6.61 4.95 -17.77
C SER A 8 -7.39 5.45 -16.54
N LEU A 9 -8.62 5.94 -16.72
CA LEU A 9 -9.45 6.38 -15.59
C LEU A 9 -9.86 5.21 -14.69
N TYR A 10 -10.21 4.06 -15.29
CA TYR A 10 -10.53 2.83 -14.57
C TYR A 10 -9.34 2.37 -13.73
N TRP A 11 -8.17 2.18 -14.36
CA TRP A 11 -6.99 1.67 -13.67
C TRP A 11 -6.45 2.64 -12.63
N MET A 12 -6.44 3.94 -12.91
CA MET A 12 -6.10 4.97 -11.92
C MET A 12 -6.94 4.80 -10.65
N SER A 13 -8.28 4.72 -10.80
CA SER A 13 -9.19 4.59 -9.67
C SER A 13 -8.95 3.29 -8.89
N ARG A 14 -8.76 2.18 -9.60
CA ARG A 14 -8.50 0.87 -8.99
C ARG A 14 -7.16 0.80 -8.25
N TYR A 15 -6.12 1.46 -8.76
CA TYR A 15 -4.84 1.54 -8.06
C TYR A 15 -4.92 2.40 -6.80
N ILE A 16 -5.65 3.52 -6.83
CA ILE A 16 -5.87 4.35 -5.65
C ILE A 16 -6.61 3.55 -4.57
N GLU A 17 -7.70 2.89 -4.94
CA GLU A 17 -8.51 2.07 -4.04
C GLU A 17 -7.66 0.96 -3.39
N ARG A 18 -6.85 0.25 -4.19
CA ARG A 18 -5.96 -0.80 -3.68
C ARG A 18 -4.91 -0.27 -2.70
N ALA A 19 -4.30 0.88 -2.99
CA ALA A 19 -3.34 1.51 -2.10
C ALA A 19 -3.98 1.89 -0.75
N GLU A 20 -5.21 2.42 -0.78
CA GLU A 20 -5.98 2.76 0.41
C GLU A 20 -6.33 1.51 1.23
N ASP A 21 -6.83 0.46 0.59
CA ASP A 21 -7.23 -0.77 1.27
C ASP A 21 -6.06 -1.44 2.00
N ILE A 22 -4.90 -1.54 1.34
CA ILE A 22 -3.69 -2.11 1.96
C ILE A 22 -3.25 -1.26 3.15
N THR A 23 -3.24 0.06 2.99
CA THR A 23 -2.88 1.00 4.05
C THR A 23 -3.82 0.85 5.25
N ARG A 24 -5.13 0.75 5.01
CA ARG A 24 -6.16 0.60 6.04
C ARG A 24 -6.03 -0.72 6.79
N ILE A 25 -5.83 -1.82 6.07
CA ILE A 25 -5.63 -3.15 6.65
C ILE A 25 -4.37 -3.16 7.53
N LEU A 26 -3.26 -2.58 7.06
CA LEU A 26 -2.03 -2.46 7.84
C LEU A 26 -2.24 -1.63 9.12
N THR A 27 -2.96 -0.50 9.03
CA THR A 27 -3.25 0.36 10.19
C THR A 27 -4.05 -0.41 11.24
N VAL A 28 -5.13 -1.08 10.83
CA VAL A 28 -5.98 -1.85 11.75
C VAL A 28 -5.18 -2.97 12.41
N ASN A 29 -4.38 -3.72 11.64
CA ASN A 29 -3.58 -4.80 12.18
C ASN A 29 -2.52 -4.30 13.17
N PHE A 30 -1.87 -3.18 12.86
CA PHE A 30 -0.89 -2.58 13.74
C PHE A 30 -1.51 -2.15 15.07
N HIS A 31 -2.67 -1.49 15.06
CA HIS A 31 -3.38 -1.11 16.29
C HIS A 31 -3.84 -2.34 17.09
N ALA A 32 -4.40 -3.35 16.43
CA ALA A 32 -4.83 -4.58 17.11
C ALA A 32 -3.67 -5.30 17.82
N LEU A 33 -2.46 -5.25 17.26
CA LEU A 33 -1.26 -5.82 17.87
C LEU A 33 -0.73 -5.04 19.07
N LEU A 34 -0.94 -3.72 19.12
CA LEU A 34 -0.61 -2.92 20.30
C LEU A 34 -1.49 -3.30 21.50
N ASP A 35 -2.76 -3.66 21.23
CA ASP A 35 -3.71 -4.08 22.26
C ASP A 35 -3.52 -5.54 22.71
N LEU A 36 -2.83 -6.37 21.89
CA LEU A 36 -2.66 -7.82 22.10
C LEU A 36 -1.18 -8.25 22.03
N PRO A 37 -0.32 -7.83 22.99
CA PRO A 37 1.12 -8.09 22.96
C PRO A 37 1.52 -9.58 23.13
N ALA A 38 0.58 -10.45 23.52
CA ALA A 38 0.82 -11.89 23.70
C ALA A 38 0.56 -12.72 22.43
N LEU A 39 0.13 -12.12 21.31
CA LEU A 39 -0.10 -12.85 20.07
C LEU A 39 1.23 -13.25 19.42
N ASP A 40 1.30 -14.50 18.94
CA ASP A 40 2.37 -14.94 18.05
C ASP A 40 2.37 -14.07 16.79
N GLU A 41 3.50 -13.42 16.51
CA GLU A 41 3.66 -12.48 15.40
C GLU A 41 3.29 -13.14 14.07
N ALA A 42 3.69 -14.40 13.85
CA ALA A 42 3.35 -15.14 12.64
C ALA A 42 1.83 -15.28 12.46
N ARG A 43 1.08 -15.53 13.54
CA ARG A 43 -0.38 -15.69 13.50
C ARG A 43 -1.10 -14.36 13.30
N ALA A 44 -0.52 -13.25 13.75
CA ALA A 44 -1.08 -11.93 13.56
C ALA A 44 -0.88 -11.40 12.14
N TRP A 45 0.27 -11.70 11.53
CA TRP A 45 0.64 -11.12 10.24
C TRP A 45 0.33 -12.03 9.04
N HIS A 46 0.35 -13.37 9.19
CA HIS A 46 0.01 -14.32 8.13
C HIS A 46 -1.36 -14.06 7.47
N PRO A 47 -2.45 -13.78 8.21
CA PRO A 47 -3.75 -13.50 7.60
C PRO A 47 -3.74 -12.31 6.65
N LEU A 48 -2.87 -11.32 6.85
CA LEU A 48 -2.81 -10.15 5.97
C LEU A 48 -2.39 -10.53 4.55
N ILE A 49 -1.34 -11.35 4.43
CA ILE A 49 -0.86 -11.82 3.12
C ILE A 49 -1.89 -12.74 2.46
N LYS A 50 -2.59 -13.55 3.26
CA LYS A 50 -3.66 -14.40 2.75
C LYS A 50 -4.85 -13.59 2.21
N ILE A 51 -5.19 -12.48 2.85
CA ILE A 51 -6.26 -11.57 2.39
C ILE A 51 -5.87 -10.88 1.08
N THR A 52 -4.60 -10.51 0.88
CA THR A 52 -4.17 -9.91 -0.39
C THR A 52 -4.03 -10.93 -1.52
N GLY A 53 -3.98 -12.23 -1.19
CA GLY A 53 -3.84 -13.31 -2.17
C GLY A 53 -2.42 -13.46 -2.74
N ASP A 54 -1.43 -12.79 -2.13
CA ASP A 54 -0.06 -12.71 -2.64
C ASP A 54 0.88 -13.72 -1.95
N GLU A 55 0.35 -14.76 -1.30
CA GLU A 55 1.10 -15.73 -0.48
C GLU A 55 2.25 -16.38 -1.25
N THR A 56 2.01 -16.84 -2.48
CA THR A 56 3.05 -17.45 -3.32
C THR A 56 4.16 -16.47 -3.70
N LEU A 57 3.81 -15.21 -3.97
CA LEU A 57 4.75 -14.16 -4.33
C LEU A 57 5.57 -13.75 -3.10
N PHE A 58 4.91 -13.58 -1.95
CA PHE A 58 5.55 -13.31 -0.67
C PHE A 58 6.55 -14.41 -0.32
N GLU A 59 6.13 -15.67 -0.37
CA GLU A 59 7.01 -16.81 -0.14
C GLU A 59 8.15 -16.83 -1.14
N SER A 60 7.96 -16.54 -2.43
CA SER A 60 9.09 -16.48 -3.38
C SER A 60 10.10 -15.36 -3.05
N CYS A 61 9.65 -14.26 -2.44
CA CYS A 61 10.49 -13.11 -2.11
C CYS A 61 11.25 -13.31 -0.79
N PHE A 62 10.63 -13.98 0.18
CA PHE A 62 11.13 -14.13 1.55
C PHE A 62 11.52 -15.56 1.93
N ALA A 63 11.10 -16.59 1.19
CA ALA A 63 11.62 -17.95 1.31
C ALA A 63 13.04 -18.00 0.75
N GLY A 64 13.99 -18.39 1.59
CA GLY A 64 15.40 -18.52 1.22
C GLY A 64 16.27 -17.27 1.39
N LYS A 65 15.71 -16.06 1.55
CA LYS A 65 16.47 -14.86 1.93
C LYS A 65 16.60 -14.72 3.45
N GLY A 66 17.27 -15.70 4.05
CA GLY A 66 17.86 -15.57 5.39
C GLY A 66 19.04 -14.59 5.36
N GLY A 67 18.76 -13.28 5.29
CA GLY A 67 19.74 -12.22 5.53
C GLY A 67 19.91 -11.95 7.02
N ARG A 68 21.12 -12.18 7.55
CA ARG A 68 21.63 -12.02 8.94
C ARG A 68 20.91 -12.78 10.07
N ASN A 69 19.59 -12.97 10.02
CA ASN A 69 18.86 -13.85 10.93
C ASN A 69 18.32 -15.05 10.15
N LYS A 70 19.17 -16.05 9.95
CA LYS A 70 18.78 -17.39 9.48
C LYS A 70 17.97 -18.07 10.60
N SER A 71 16.67 -17.83 10.65
CA SER A 71 15.78 -18.76 11.35
C SER A 71 15.33 -19.83 10.35
N PRO A 72 15.51 -21.12 10.64
CA PRO A 72 15.20 -22.23 9.72
C PRO A 72 13.70 -22.47 9.53
N ASN A 73 12.84 -21.62 10.07
CA ASN A 73 11.40 -21.87 10.17
C ASN A 73 10.61 -20.90 9.27
N ALA A 74 9.76 -21.43 8.39
CA ALA A 74 8.90 -20.64 7.49
C ALA A 74 8.01 -19.64 8.25
N ALA A 75 7.63 -19.97 9.49
CA ALA A 75 6.91 -19.08 10.39
C ALA A 75 7.67 -17.77 10.71
N SER A 76 9.01 -17.78 10.68
CA SER A 76 9.83 -16.58 10.94
C SER A 76 9.79 -15.55 9.81
N ALA A 77 9.34 -15.93 8.61
CA ALA A 77 9.20 -15.02 7.48
C ALA A 77 7.99 -14.08 7.65
N TYR A 78 6.94 -14.55 8.32
CA TYR A 78 5.70 -13.83 8.61
C TYR A 78 5.85 -12.90 9.81
N ASN A 79 6.79 -11.96 9.75
CA ASN A 79 6.97 -10.93 10.77
C ASN A 79 6.45 -9.57 10.29
N SER A 80 6.25 -8.65 11.23
CA SER A 80 5.75 -7.29 10.97
C SER A 80 6.56 -6.58 9.90
N ARG A 81 7.89 -6.69 9.99
CA ARG A 81 8.82 -5.99 9.11
C ARG A 81 8.69 -6.45 7.66
N ASN A 82 8.75 -7.75 7.42
CA ASN A 82 8.70 -8.33 6.08
C ASN A 82 7.36 -8.06 5.42
N ILE A 83 6.26 -8.20 6.17
CA ILE A 83 4.92 -7.98 5.62
C ILE A 83 4.66 -6.49 5.34
N THR A 84 5.08 -5.61 6.24
CA THR A 84 5.01 -4.16 6.03
C THR A 84 5.85 -3.75 4.81
N GLU A 85 7.07 -4.26 4.69
CA GLU A 85 7.92 -4.02 3.51
C GLU A 85 7.26 -4.54 2.23
N PHE A 86 6.73 -5.76 2.26
CA PHE A 86 6.09 -6.40 1.12
C PHE A 86 4.89 -5.63 0.59
N LEU A 87 4.01 -5.23 1.50
CA LEU A 87 2.76 -4.55 1.16
C LEU A 87 2.95 -3.06 0.85
N LEU A 88 3.97 -2.41 1.40
CA LEU A 88 4.18 -0.98 1.18
C LEU A 88 5.09 -0.67 -0.02
N TRP A 89 6.25 -1.34 -0.17
CA TRP A 89 7.26 -0.89 -1.13
C TRP A 89 8.13 -1.98 -1.76
N HIS A 90 7.79 -3.27 -1.62
CA HIS A 90 8.62 -4.32 -2.21
C HIS A 90 8.49 -4.33 -3.75
N PRO A 91 9.62 -4.28 -4.50
CA PRO A 91 9.60 -4.07 -5.95
C PRO A 91 9.01 -5.23 -6.74
N ALA A 92 9.02 -6.45 -6.18
CA ALA A 92 8.38 -7.60 -6.81
C ALA A 92 6.86 -7.63 -6.62
N ASN A 93 6.31 -6.84 -5.70
CA ASN A 93 4.88 -6.82 -5.44
C ASN A 93 4.20 -5.73 -6.30
N PRO A 94 3.42 -6.09 -7.33
CA PRO A 94 2.68 -5.12 -8.14
C PRO A 94 1.57 -4.42 -7.35
N ASN A 95 1.08 -5.06 -6.29
CA ASN A 95 0.05 -4.54 -5.40
C ASN A 95 0.62 -3.66 -4.28
N ALA A 96 1.95 -3.50 -4.17
CA ALA A 96 2.52 -2.64 -3.14
C ALA A 96 2.00 -1.20 -3.25
N VAL A 97 1.82 -0.53 -2.11
CA VAL A 97 1.27 0.84 -2.04
C VAL A 97 2.05 1.81 -2.92
N VAL A 98 3.39 1.78 -2.87
CA VAL A 98 4.25 2.62 -3.72
C VAL A 98 4.01 2.32 -5.20
N THR A 99 3.90 1.05 -5.57
CA THR A 99 3.67 0.63 -6.96
C THR A 99 2.29 1.08 -7.45
N CYS A 100 1.24 0.86 -6.67
CA CYS A 100 -0.12 1.29 -6.99
C CYS A 100 -0.20 2.81 -7.19
N ILE A 101 0.35 3.60 -6.28
CA ILE A 101 0.33 5.06 -6.38
C ILE A 101 1.12 5.55 -7.59
N THR A 102 2.25 4.91 -7.90
CA THR A 102 3.03 5.22 -9.10
C THR A 102 2.22 4.95 -10.36
N GLN A 103 1.56 3.80 -10.45
CA GLN A 103 0.72 3.46 -11.60
C GLN A 103 -0.52 4.35 -11.71
N ALA A 104 -1.14 4.71 -10.58
CA ALA A 104 -2.24 5.67 -10.57
C ALA A 104 -1.81 7.02 -11.15
N ARG A 105 -0.65 7.54 -10.72
CA ARG A 105 -0.09 8.80 -11.22
C ARG A 105 0.19 8.76 -12.72
N GLU A 106 0.80 7.69 -13.22
CA GLU A 106 1.09 7.57 -14.66
C GLU A 106 -0.20 7.50 -15.49
N ASN A 107 -1.22 6.79 -15.01
CA ASN A 107 -2.54 6.80 -15.64
C ASN A 107 -3.15 8.21 -15.66
N ALA A 108 -3.14 8.91 -14.51
CA ALA A 108 -3.62 10.28 -14.37
C ALA A 108 -2.89 11.27 -15.31
N ARG A 109 -1.58 11.10 -15.48
CA ARG A 109 -0.76 11.91 -16.40
C ARG A 109 -1.22 11.75 -17.84
N SER A 110 -1.59 10.53 -18.21
CA SER A 110 -2.01 10.19 -19.57
C SER A 110 -3.41 10.73 -19.93
N VAL A 111 -4.22 11.06 -18.92
CA VAL A 111 -5.57 11.66 -19.05
C VAL A 111 -5.68 13.00 -18.33
N ARG A 112 -4.59 13.77 -18.26
CA ARG A 112 -4.52 15.03 -17.48
C ARG A 112 -5.61 16.05 -17.81
N GLU A 113 -6.08 16.07 -19.05
CA GLU A 113 -7.15 16.94 -19.54
C GLU A 113 -8.55 16.52 -19.07
N GLN A 114 -8.70 15.30 -18.57
CA GLN A 114 -9.99 14.70 -18.16
C GLN A 114 -10.19 14.71 -16.64
N ILE A 115 -9.18 15.12 -15.86
CA ILE A 115 -9.22 15.18 -14.40
C ILE A 115 -9.03 16.61 -13.91
N SER A 116 -9.58 16.93 -12.73
CA SER A 116 -9.39 18.24 -12.12
C SER A 116 -7.93 18.47 -11.72
N SER A 117 -7.51 19.74 -11.67
CA SER A 117 -6.17 20.09 -11.16
C SER A 117 -5.98 19.67 -9.71
N GLU A 118 -7.02 19.75 -8.88
CA GLU A 118 -6.99 19.30 -7.48
C GLU A 118 -6.71 17.81 -7.35
N MET A 119 -7.34 16.99 -8.21
CA MET A 119 -7.15 15.54 -8.23
C MET A 119 -5.71 15.19 -8.65
N TRP A 120 -5.22 15.84 -9.70
CA TRP A 120 -3.83 15.69 -10.14
C TRP A 120 -2.84 16.06 -9.03
N GLU A 121 -3.02 17.22 -8.41
CA GLU A 121 -2.15 17.69 -7.33
C GLU A 121 -2.17 16.77 -6.11
N SER A 122 -3.35 16.27 -5.73
CA SER A 122 -3.46 15.31 -4.63
C SER A 122 -2.68 14.03 -4.90
N LEU A 123 -2.86 13.45 -6.09
CA LEU A 123 -2.15 12.25 -6.48
C LEU A 123 -0.64 12.48 -6.59
N ASN A 124 -0.23 13.65 -7.06
CA ASN A 124 1.17 14.06 -7.13
C ASN A 124 1.79 14.21 -5.74
N ARG A 125 1.08 14.83 -4.78
CA ARG A 125 1.49 14.90 -3.37
C ARG A 125 1.63 13.52 -2.76
N LEU A 126 0.64 12.64 -2.98
CA LEU A 126 0.67 11.26 -2.50
C LEU A 126 1.85 10.48 -3.08
N TYR A 127 2.15 10.65 -4.37
CA TYR A 127 3.32 10.03 -5.01
C TYR A 127 4.63 10.44 -4.34
N PHE A 128 4.85 11.74 -4.10
CA PHE A 128 6.08 12.20 -3.46
C PHE A 128 6.16 11.73 -2.01
N LEU A 129 5.05 11.74 -1.27
CA LEU A 129 4.97 11.21 0.09
C LEU A 129 5.46 9.75 0.17
N VAL A 130 5.00 8.88 -0.74
CA VAL A 130 5.38 7.47 -0.71
C VAL A 130 6.76 7.19 -1.30
N LYS A 131 7.26 8.08 -2.17
CA LYS A 131 8.60 7.96 -2.76
C LYS A 131 9.70 8.40 -1.81
N ASP A 132 9.46 9.44 -1.03
CA ASP A 132 10.39 9.99 -0.03
C ASP A 132 10.23 9.32 1.35
N ILE A 133 9.61 8.14 1.37
CA ILE A 133 9.35 7.40 2.59
C ILE A 133 10.64 7.02 3.32
N ASN A 134 10.75 7.40 4.59
CA ASN A 134 11.79 6.87 5.46
C ASN A 134 11.39 5.47 5.94
N LYS A 135 11.84 4.44 5.21
CA LYS A 135 11.53 3.03 5.48
C LYS A 135 11.82 2.63 6.94
N GLN A 136 12.91 3.14 7.53
CA GLN A 136 13.27 2.81 8.92
C GLN A 136 12.32 3.46 9.92
N ALA A 137 11.86 4.68 9.65
CA ALA A 137 10.86 5.34 10.50
C ALA A 137 9.52 4.61 10.44
N VAL A 138 9.08 4.21 9.25
CA VAL A 138 7.81 3.48 9.07
C VAL A 138 7.83 2.11 9.73
N LEU A 139 8.96 1.39 9.67
CA LEU A 139 9.10 0.10 10.37
C LEU A 139 9.08 0.24 11.90
N ARG A 140 9.39 1.42 12.46
CA ARG A 140 9.33 1.67 13.92
C ARG A 140 7.95 2.16 14.38
N GLY A 141 7.25 2.90 13.53
CA GLY A 141 5.96 3.51 13.83
C GLY A 141 5.18 3.79 12.55
N PRO A 142 4.46 2.80 12.01
CA PRO A 142 3.78 2.93 10.72
C PRO A 142 2.52 3.81 10.78
N ALA A 143 1.91 4.01 11.95
CA ALA A 143 0.59 4.65 12.10
C ALA A 143 0.51 6.06 11.47
N ASP A 144 1.50 6.94 11.69
CA ASP A 144 1.51 8.30 11.13
C ASP A 144 1.59 8.29 9.60
N PHE A 145 2.46 7.43 9.04
CA PHE A 145 2.60 7.28 7.60
C PHE A 145 1.33 6.70 6.96
N LEU A 146 0.78 5.65 7.55
CA LEU A 146 -0.44 5.02 7.04
C LEU A 146 -1.65 5.96 7.14
N GLY A 147 -1.74 6.77 8.19
CA GLY A 147 -2.76 7.81 8.31
C GLY A 147 -2.69 8.84 7.17
N LYS A 148 -1.49 9.30 6.83
CA LYS A 148 -1.28 10.22 5.70
C LYS A 148 -1.66 9.62 4.35
N CYS A 149 -1.37 8.33 4.13
CA CYS A 149 -1.78 7.60 2.94
C CYS A 149 -3.32 7.44 2.85
N ALA A 150 -4.00 7.19 3.97
CA ALA A 150 -5.46 7.05 4.02
C ALA A 150 -6.21 8.39 3.84
N MET A 151 -5.64 9.50 4.29
CA MET A 151 -6.26 10.83 4.17
C MET A 151 -6.23 11.40 2.74
N ALA A 152 -5.48 10.81 1.82
CA ALA A 152 -5.37 11.29 0.44
C ALA A 152 -6.66 11.14 -0.39
N ARG A 153 -7.72 10.52 0.16
CA ARG A 153 -9.03 10.28 -0.47
C ARG A 153 -9.91 11.52 -0.60
N THR A 154 -9.72 12.55 0.22
CA THR A 154 -10.62 13.73 0.29
C THR A 154 -10.93 14.40 -1.07
N PRO A 155 -9.96 14.60 -1.99
CA PRO A 155 -10.25 15.18 -3.30
C PRO A 155 -10.78 14.19 -4.34
N PHE A 156 -10.79 12.88 -4.05
CA PHE A 156 -11.31 11.84 -4.95
C PHE A 156 -12.79 11.53 -4.70
N ARG A 157 -13.37 12.05 -3.60
CA ARG A 157 -14.80 11.98 -3.34
C ARG A 157 -15.42 13.19 -4.04
N ALA A 158 -16.36 12.96 -4.97
CA ALA A 158 -17.14 14.05 -5.56
C ALA A 158 -17.64 14.95 -4.43
N SER A 159 -17.21 16.22 -4.42
CA SER A 159 -17.78 17.21 -3.51
C SER A 159 -19.29 17.19 -3.74
N PRO A 160 -20.13 17.11 -2.71
CA PRO A 160 -21.56 17.32 -2.90
C PRO A 160 -21.71 18.70 -3.53
N THR A 161 -22.19 18.74 -4.78
CA THR A 161 -22.59 19.99 -5.43
C THR A 161 -23.58 20.66 -4.48
N PRO A 162 -23.31 21.88 -3.98
CA PRO A 162 -24.28 22.58 -3.16
C PRO A 162 -25.58 22.77 -3.98
N PRO A 163 -26.76 22.67 -3.33
CA PRO A 163 -28.05 22.87 -3.98
C PRO A 163 -28.22 24.30 -4.51
#